data_AF-A0A931Y3D6-F1
#
_entry.id   AF-A0A931Y3D6-F1
#
_cell.length_a   1.000
_cell.length_b   1.000
_cell.length_c   1.000
_cell.angle_alpha   90.00
_cell.angle_beta   90.00
_cell.angle_gamma   90.00
#
_symmetry.space_group_name_H-M   'P 1'
#
loop_
_entity.id
_entity.type
_entity.pdbx_description
1 polymer ?
#
loop_
_entity_poly.entity_id
_entity_poly.type
_entity_poly.pdbx_seq_one_letter_code
_entity_poly.pdbx_strand_id
1 'polypeptide(L)'
;MRESFLKLLRGEPAGEIVWTADLNYWIAGQKQSGTAAPAWDAEIGYLELHRDLGIMPYYYYDQFWVAEPTYDPRIEVVCAAEGTRTIRRWRTPVGELRQEEVYMPESCSTCCTRYPVQTEQDLHVLRYLIEHRRLQPAALNTYPERLELWQRYDGVPCLGLPRSPLAAFMYEWAGQEHAIFFLTDHQNLLREIFHTMEEQEQPILQAVCHLAPPVVHFPDNLASDIMTGFYDDFLLPIHTRRLERLHAAGVACAVHLDGSVRGLLPKLVQAGFDAVEALTPKP
;
A
#
# COMPACT_ATOMS: atom_id res chain seq x y z
N MET A 1 7.25 -21.24 11.43
CA MET A 1 6.93 -19.80 11.58
C MET A 1 5.49 -19.44 11.23
N ARG A 2 4.96 -19.89 10.08
CA ARG A 2 3.57 -19.59 9.63
C ARG A 2 2.50 -19.77 10.69
N GLU A 3 2.51 -20.90 11.38
CA GLU A 3 1.49 -21.23 12.37
C GLU A 3 1.50 -20.22 13.53
N SER A 4 2.69 -19.87 14.04
CA SER A 4 2.87 -18.84 15.05
C SER A 4 2.37 -17.47 14.57
N PHE A 5 2.64 -17.11 13.31
CA PHE A 5 2.12 -15.86 12.72
C PHE A 5 0.59 -15.82 12.73
N LEU A 6 -0.06 -16.89 12.27
CA LEU A 6 -1.52 -16.98 12.26
C LEU A 6 -2.13 -17.01 13.68
N LYS A 7 -1.43 -17.62 14.65
CA LYS A 7 -1.82 -17.61 16.07
C LYS A 7 -1.80 -16.19 16.65
N LEU A 8 -0.72 -15.43 16.40
CA LEU A 8 -0.60 -14.05 16.86
C LEU A 8 -1.74 -13.16 16.34
N LEU A 9 -2.12 -13.31 15.07
CA LEU A 9 -3.25 -12.58 14.47
C LEU A 9 -4.60 -12.93 15.11
N ARG A 10 -4.73 -14.08 15.77
CA ARG A 10 -5.92 -14.47 16.55
C ARG A 10 -5.82 -14.13 18.04
N GLY A 11 -4.74 -13.48 18.47
CA GLY A 11 -4.45 -13.24 19.89
C GLY A 11 -4.04 -14.49 20.67
N GLU A 12 -3.64 -15.55 19.98
CA GLU A 12 -3.18 -16.81 20.59
C GLU A 12 -1.65 -16.80 20.82
N PRO A 13 -1.15 -17.55 21.82
CA PRO A 13 0.29 -17.68 22.05
C PRO A 13 1.02 -18.30 20.85
N ALA A 14 2.09 -17.64 20.39
CA ALA A 14 3.02 -18.18 19.40
C ALA A 14 3.94 -19.25 20.00
N GLY A 15 4.31 -20.25 19.19
CA GLY A 15 5.30 -21.26 19.57
C GLY A 15 6.75 -20.81 19.37
N GLU A 16 6.96 -19.76 18.58
CA GLU A 16 8.28 -19.19 18.25
C GLU A 16 8.13 -17.71 17.88
N ILE A 17 9.24 -16.96 17.88
CA ILE A 17 9.28 -15.60 17.36
C ILE A 17 9.17 -15.67 15.83
N VAL A 18 8.19 -14.97 15.26
CA VAL A 18 8.05 -14.86 13.80
C VAL A 18 9.01 -13.79 13.31
N TRP A 19 9.88 -14.17 12.37
CA TRP A 19 10.75 -13.25 11.67
C TRP A 19 10.34 -13.17 10.21
N THR A 20 9.95 -11.98 9.76
CA THR A 20 9.65 -11.67 8.36
C THR A 20 10.33 -10.36 7.98
N ALA A 21 10.75 -10.24 6.73
CA ALA A 21 11.43 -9.07 6.21
C ALA A 21 11.04 -8.83 4.76
N ASP A 22 10.92 -7.57 4.36
CA ASP A 22 10.84 -7.22 2.95
C ASP A 22 12.23 -7.32 2.31
N LEU A 23 12.48 -8.43 1.60
CA LEU A 23 13.76 -8.66 0.91
C LEU A 23 13.89 -7.92 -0.43
N ASN A 24 12.85 -7.24 -0.92
CA ASN A 24 12.89 -6.68 -2.28
C ASN A 24 14.01 -5.65 -2.47
N TYR A 25 14.18 -4.73 -1.50
CA TYR A 25 15.26 -3.74 -1.53
C TYR A 25 16.65 -4.37 -1.37
N TRP A 26 16.77 -5.40 -0.54
CA TRP A 26 18.02 -6.15 -0.40
C TRP A 26 18.39 -6.88 -1.70
N ILE A 27 17.43 -7.57 -2.32
CA ILE A 27 17.61 -8.23 -3.62
C ILE A 27 18.00 -7.20 -4.69
N ALA A 28 17.38 -6.02 -4.73
CA ALA A 28 17.74 -4.95 -5.65
C ALA A 28 19.21 -4.51 -5.46
N GLY A 29 19.65 -4.34 -4.21
CA GLY A 29 21.05 -4.08 -3.89
C GLY A 29 22.01 -5.18 -4.36
N GLN A 30 21.63 -6.45 -4.18
CA GLN A 30 22.42 -7.58 -4.65
C GLN A 30 22.49 -7.68 -6.18
N LYS A 31 21.42 -7.30 -6.87
CA LYS A 31 21.42 -7.19 -8.35
C LYS A 31 22.37 -6.09 -8.80
N GLN A 32 22.32 -4.92 -8.16
CA GLN A 32 23.21 -3.81 -8.47
C GLN A 32 24.68 -4.15 -8.21
N SER A 33 24.97 -4.96 -7.18
CA SER A 33 26.33 -5.45 -6.90
C SER A 33 26.77 -6.64 -7.77
N GLY A 34 25.88 -7.18 -8.61
CA GLY A 34 26.15 -8.33 -9.48
C GLY A 34 26.24 -9.67 -8.73
N THR A 35 25.72 -9.74 -7.50
CA THR A 35 25.78 -10.93 -6.64
C THR A 35 24.44 -11.66 -6.52
N ALA A 36 23.35 -11.08 -7.02
CA ALA A 36 22.04 -11.73 -7.01
C ALA A 36 22.00 -12.96 -7.91
N ALA A 37 21.43 -14.05 -7.40
CA ALA A 37 21.13 -15.22 -8.22
C ALA A 37 19.94 -14.92 -9.15
N PRO A 38 20.01 -15.25 -10.45
CA PRO A 38 18.89 -15.01 -11.38
C PRO A 38 17.58 -15.67 -10.97
N ALA A 39 17.64 -16.77 -10.22
CA ALA A 39 16.46 -17.47 -9.72
C ALA A 39 15.59 -16.59 -8.79
N TRP A 40 16.17 -15.60 -8.11
CA TRP A 40 15.44 -14.73 -7.18
C TRP A 40 14.41 -13.83 -7.87
N ASP A 41 14.46 -13.68 -9.19
CA ASP A 41 13.43 -12.99 -9.99
C ASP A 41 12.15 -13.79 -10.15
N ALA A 42 12.22 -15.12 -9.99
CA ALA A 42 11.07 -15.98 -10.04
C ALA A 42 10.54 -16.24 -8.62
N GLU A 43 9.22 -16.31 -8.48
CA GLU A 43 8.54 -16.54 -7.19
C GLU A 43 9.12 -17.75 -6.42
N ILE A 44 9.40 -18.88 -7.10
CA ILE A 44 9.98 -20.06 -6.45
C ILE A 44 11.38 -19.76 -5.90
N GLY A 45 12.25 -19.10 -6.67
CA GLY A 45 13.59 -18.77 -6.19
C GLY A 45 13.58 -17.68 -5.10
N TYR A 46 12.58 -16.79 -5.12
CA TYR A 46 12.32 -15.85 -4.03
C TYR A 46 11.93 -16.58 -2.73
N LEU A 47 11.06 -17.59 -2.81
CA LEU A 47 10.65 -18.41 -1.67
C LEU A 47 11.79 -19.32 -1.16
N GLU A 48 12.63 -19.85 -2.05
CA GLU A 48 13.83 -20.61 -1.68
C GLU A 48 14.83 -19.73 -0.92
N LEU A 49 15.06 -18.50 -1.39
CA LEU A 49 15.89 -17.52 -0.67
C LEU A 49 15.38 -17.26 0.75
N HIS A 50 14.05 -17.10 0.92
CA HIS A 50 13.44 -16.93 2.25
C HIS A 50 13.71 -18.11 3.17
N ARG A 51 13.53 -19.33 2.65
CA ARG A 51 13.82 -20.56 3.39
C ARG A 51 15.30 -20.63 3.80
N ASP A 52 16.22 -20.33 2.89
CA ASP A 52 17.65 -20.36 3.14
C ASP A 52 18.09 -19.35 4.20
N LEU A 53 17.43 -18.19 4.26
CA LEU A 53 17.68 -17.14 5.26
C LEU A 53 16.90 -17.32 6.56
N GLY A 54 16.01 -18.31 6.66
CA GLY A 54 15.14 -18.49 7.82
C GLY A 54 14.16 -17.34 8.03
N ILE A 55 13.68 -16.73 6.94
CA ILE A 55 12.74 -15.61 6.94
C ILE A 55 11.39 -16.12 6.46
N MET A 56 10.33 -15.84 7.20
CA MET A 56 8.97 -16.15 6.77
C MET A 56 8.59 -15.30 5.55
N PRO A 57 8.28 -15.88 4.37
CA PRO A 57 7.81 -15.13 3.22
C PRO A 57 6.48 -14.42 3.52
N TYR A 58 6.42 -13.12 3.25
CA TYR A 58 5.23 -12.30 3.48
C TYR A 58 4.95 -11.32 2.32
N TYR A 59 5.96 -10.59 1.87
CA TYR A 59 5.85 -9.64 0.75
C TYR A 59 6.15 -10.29 -0.59
N TYR A 60 5.39 -9.94 -1.64
CA TYR A 60 5.74 -10.24 -3.03
C TYR A 60 5.03 -9.27 -3.97
N TYR A 61 5.74 -8.23 -4.39
CA TYR A 61 5.15 -7.05 -5.04
C TYR A 61 4.52 -7.32 -6.41
N ASP A 62 4.98 -8.35 -7.14
CA ASP A 62 4.40 -8.73 -8.45
C ASP A 62 2.91 -9.12 -8.35
N GLN A 63 2.45 -9.51 -7.16
CA GLN A 63 1.06 -9.92 -6.93
C GLN A 63 0.49 -9.37 -5.60
N PHE A 64 1.03 -8.25 -5.13
CA PHE A 64 0.66 -7.66 -3.86
C PHE A 64 -0.62 -6.82 -3.95
N TRP A 65 -0.74 -5.96 -4.96
CA TRP A 65 -1.82 -4.98 -5.07
C TRP A 65 -3.13 -5.62 -5.55
N VAL A 66 -4.21 -5.45 -4.79
CA VAL A 66 -5.52 -6.04 -5.13
C VAL A 66 -6.40 -5.17 -6.03
N ALA A 67 -5.91 -4.01 -6.44
CA ALA A 67 -6.66 -3.08 -7.25
C ALA A 67 -5.80 -2.45 -8.33
N GLU A 68 -6.36 -2.38 -9.53
CA GLU A 68 -5.78 -1.67 -10.67
C GLU A 68 -6.71 -0.56 -11.15
N PRO A 69 -6.19 0.65 -11.43
CA PRO A 69 -6.99 1.74 -11.97
C PRO A 69 -7.20 1.55 -13.47
N THR A 70 -8.46 1.68 -13.89
CA THR A 70 -8.87 1.84 -15.28
C THR A 70 -9.43 3.25 -15.47
N TYR A 71 -9.15 3.87 -16.61
CA TYR A 71 -9.55 5.26 -16.89
C TYR A 71 -10.49 5.32 -18.09
N ASP A 72 -11.38 6.33 -18.08
CA ASP A 72 -12.20 6.67 -19.24
C ASP A 72 -11.31 6.95 -20.47
N PRO A 73 -11.73 6.59 -21.71
CA PRO A 73 -10.95 6.82 -22.93
C PRO A 73 -10.52 8.28 -23.18
N ARG A 74 -11.17 9.26 -22.54
CA ARG A 74 -10.78 10.68 -22.58
C ARG A 74 -9.53 10.99 -21.78
N ILE A 75 -9.03 10.05 -20.97
CA ILE A 75 -7.84 10.20 -20.15
C ILE A 75 -6.71 9.39 -20.77
N GLU A 76 -5.63 10.08 -21.14
CA GLU A 76 -4.40 9.45 -21.60
C GLU A 76 -3.40 9.42 -20.45
N VAL A 77 -2.91 8.21 -20.11
CA VAL A 77 -1.84 8.03 -19.12
C VAL A 77 -0.56 7.65 -19.86
N VAL A 78 0.45 8.51 -19.79
CA VAL A 78 1.75 8.30 -20.45
C VAL A 78 2.83 8.14 -19.39
N CYS A 79 3.66 7.12 -19.52
CA CYS A 79 4.83 6.89 -18.68
C CYS A 79 6.07 6.83 -19.58
N ALA A 80 7.09 7.61 -19.25
CA ALA A 80 8.36 7.64 -19.98
C ALA A 80 9.53 7.57 -19.01
N ALA A 81 10.55 6.77 -19.36
CA ALA A 81 11.80 6.68 -18.62
C ALA A 81 12.91 7.47 -19.33
N GLU A 82 13.61 8.31 -18.58
CA GLU A 82 14.72 9.16 -19.03
C GLU A 82 15.92 8.97 -18.08
N GLY A 83 16.76 7.98 -18.36
CA GLY A 83 17.87 7.61 -17.47
C GLY A 83 17.35 7.06 -16.14
N THR A 84 17.69 7.72 -15.03
CA THR A 84 17.17 7.37 -13.70
C THR A 84 15.82 8.00 -13.39
N ARG A 85 15.30 8.86 -14.28
CA ARG A 85 14.02 9.56 -14.06
C ARG A 85 12.88 8.81 -14.72
N THR A 86 11.75 8.73 -14.05
CA THR A 86 10.48 8.28 -14.63
C THR A 86 9.49 9.44 -14.55
N ILE A 87 8.87 9.78 -15.68
CA ILE A 87 7.87 10.84 -15.76
C ILE A 87 6.54 10.21 -16.15
N ARG A 88 5.54 10.40 -15.29
CA ARG A 88 4.16 9.98 -15.55
C ARG A 88 3.28 11.21 -15.76
N ARG A 89 2.40 11.16 -16.76
CA ARG A 89 1.44 12.22 -17.07
C ARG A 89 0.04 11.65 -17.20
N TRP A 90 -0.94 12.33 -16.61
CA TRP A 90 -2.35 12.09 -16.83
C TRP A 90 -2.92 13.29 -17.57
N ARG A 91 -3.23 13.11 -18.85
CA ARG A 91 -3.85 14.14 -19.68
C ARG A 91 -5.35 13.97 -19.63
N THR A 92 -6.03 15.02 -19.24
CA THR A 92 -7.48 15.07 -19.14
C THR A 92 -8.02 16.25 -19.95
N PRO A 93 -9.32 16.30 -20.28
CA PRO A 93 -9.93 17.46 -20.92
C PRO A 93 -9.85 18.77 -20.12
N VAL A 94 -9.58 18.70 -18.81
CA VAL A 94 -9.55 19.87 -17.91
C VAL A 94 -8.13 20.27 -17.46
N GLY A 95 -7.11 19.54 -17.92
CA GLY A 95 -5.70 19.81 -17.60
C GLY A 95 -4.84 18.55 -17.57
N GLU A 96 -3.56 18.72 -17.25
CA GLU A 96 -2.57 17.64 -17.17
C GLU A 96 -1.98 17.57 -15.76
N LEU A 97 -1.95 16.38 -15.16
CA LEU A 97 -1.16 16.10 -13.95
C LEU A 97 0.18 15.47 -14.33
N ARG A 98 1.23 15.78 -13.57
CA ARG A 98 2.57 15.26 -13.84
C ARG A 98 3.26 14.77 -12.57
N GLN A 99 3.72 13.54 -12.58
CA GLN A 99 4.59 12.98 -11.55
C GLN A 99 6.01 12.85 -12.09
N GLU A 100 6.99 13.13 -11.25
CA GLU A 100 8.39 12.79 -11.51
C GLU A 100 8.95 11.94 -10.36
N GLU A 101 9.58 10.84 -10.74
CA GLU A 101 10.26 9.92 -9.86
C GLU A 101 11.72 9.78 -10.28
N VAL A 102 12.62 9.59 -9.32
CA VAL A 102 14.05 9.39 -9.56
C VAL A 102 14.50 8.13 -8.83
N TYR A 103 15.09 7.20 -9.57
CA TYR A 103 15.80 6.06 -9.00
C TYR A 103 17.10 6.52 -8.35
N MET A 104 17.28 6.12 -7.09
CA MET A 104 18.43 6.41 -6.25
C MET A 104 19.28 5.14 -6.12
N PRO A 105 20.42 5.03 -6.83
CA PRO A 105 21.25 3.84 -6.81
C PRO A 105 21.80 3.49 -5.42
N GLU A 106 22.01 4.48 -4.56
CA GLU A 106 22.58 4.29 -3.23
C GLU A 106 21.64 3.53 -2.29
N SER A 107 20.33 3.77 -2.41
CA SER A 107 19.29 3.10 -1.62
C SER A 107 18.55 2.00 -2.39
N CYS A 108 18.86 1.83 -3.68
CA CYS A 108 18.13 0.92 -4.58
C CYS A 108 16.61 1.14 -4.53
N SER A 109 16.21 2.40 -4.45
CA SER A 109 14.80 2.80 -4.31
C SER A 109 14.46 3.99 -5.20
N THR A 110 13.18 4.28 -5.33
CA THR A 110 12.67 5.39 -6.15
C THR A 110 12.07 6.45 -5.23
N CYS A 111 12.39 7.72 -5.50
CA CYS A 111 11.87 8.87 -4.77
C CYS A 111 10.99 9.72 -5.68
N CYS A 112 9.80 10.12 -5.21
CA CYS A 112 8.97 11.10 -5.87
C CYS A 112 9.58 12.51 -5.70
N THR A 113 10.09 13.10 -6.78
CA THR A 113 10.67 14.45 -6.78
C THR A 113 9.66 15.52 -7.20
N ARG A 114 8.56 15.13 -7.85
CA ARG A 114 7.44 16.02 -8.15
C ARG A 114 6.14 15.25 -8.03
N TYR A 115 5.27 15.70 -7.13
CA TYR A 115 3.92 15.17 -6.97
C TYR A 115 2.97 15.70 -8.06
N PRO A 116 1.96 14.90 -8.46
CA PRO A 116 0.93 15.30 -9.42
C PRO A 116 0.25 16.65 -9.10
N VAL A 117 -0.14 16.84 -7.84
CA VAL A 117 -0.97 17.96 -7.37
C VAL A 117 -0.14 18.93 -6.54
N GLN A 118 0.08 20.12 -7.07
CA GLN A 118 0.84 21.19 -6.39
C GLN A 118 0.06 22.52 -6.34
N THR A 119 -0.99 22.66 -7.15
CA THR A 119 -1.83 23.86 -7.25
C THR A 119 -3.32 23.53 -7.11
N GLU A 120 -4.14 24.54 -6.86
CA GLU A 120 -5.62 24.38 -6.86
C GLU A 120 -6.14 23.86 -8.21
N GLN A 121 -5.57 24.32 -9.34
CA GLN A 121 -5.94 23.80 -10.65
C GLN A 121 -5.64 22.30 -10.76
N ASP A 122 -4.49 21.84 -10.27
CA ASP A 122 -4.17 20.41 -10.25
C ASP A 122 -5.18 19.62 -9.39
N LEU A 123 -5.68 20.21 -8.29
CA LEU A 123 -6.69 19.59 -7.45
C LEU A 123 -8.02 19.41 -8.20
N HIS A 124 -8.42 20.37 -9.03
CA HIS A 124 -9.57 20.24 -9.93
C HIS A 124 -9.35 19.17 -11.02
N VAL A 125 -8.14 19.08 -11.57
CA VAL A 125 -7.79 18.02 -12.53
C VAL A 125 -7.82 16.64 -11.84
N LEU A 126 -7.33 16.54 -10.60
CA LEU A 126 -7.40 15.32 -9.80
C LEU A 126 -8.85 14.89 -9.58
N ARG A 127 -9.73 15.82 -9.19
CA ARG A 127 -11.17 15.51 -9.06
C ARG A 127 -11.73 14.88 -10.34
N TYR A 128 -11.52 15.53 -11.48
CA TYR A 128 -11.99 15.01 -12.77
C TYR A 128 -11.41 13.62 -13.05
N LEU A 129 -10.11 13.42 -12.81
CA LEU A 129 -9.43 12.15 -13.01
C LEU A 129 -10.06 11.04 -12.16
N ILE A 130 -10.30 11.30 -10.87
CA ILE A 130 -10.88 10.33 -9.95
C ILE A 130 -12.33 10.01 -10.33
N GLU A 131 -13.15 11.02 -10.64
CA GLU A 131 -14.55 10.82 -11.11
C GLU A 131 -14.63 9.95 -12.38
N HIS A 132 -13.58 9.94 -13.19
CA HIS A 132 -13.48 9.20 -14.45
C HIS A 132 -12.52 8.00 -14.40
N ARG A 133 -12.16 7.57 -13.18
CA ARG A 133 -11.40 6.35 -12.91
C ARG A 133 -12.34 5.29 -12.33
N ARG A 134 -12.02 4.02 -12.55
CA ARG A 134 -12.60 2.89 -11.81
C ARG A 134 -11.50 1.98 -11.31
N LEU A 135 -11.61 1.49 -10.08
CA LEU A 135 -10.73 0.43 -9.59
C LEU A 135 -11.32 -0.94 -9.94
N GLN A 136 -10.48 -1.84 -10.44
CA GLN A 136 -10.86 -3.23 -10.70
C GLN A 136 -10.06 -4.18 -9.81
N PRO A 137 -10.68 -5.26 -9.30
CA PRO A 137 -9.94 -6.28 -8.56
C PRO A 137 -8.81 -6.88 -9.40
N ALA A 138 -7.62 -6.96 -8.81
CA ALA A 138 -6.40 -7.49 -9.44
C ALA A 138 -5.72 -8.50 -8.51
N ALA A 139 -4.89 -9.38 -9.05
CA ALA A 139 -4.10 -10.38 -8.30
C ALA A 139 -4.89 -11.31 -7.33
N LEU A 140 -6.22 -11.37 -7.42
CA LEU A 140 -7.07 -12.20 -6.53
C LEU A 140 -7.31 -13.62 -7.07
N ASN A 141 -7.42 -13.79 -8.39
CA ASN A 141 -7.87 -15.05 -9.00
C ASN A 141 -6.89 -16.21 -8.81
N THR A 142 -5.59 -15.91 -8.65
CA THR A 142 -4.50 -16.88 -8.45
C THR A 142 -4.10 -17.02 -6.99
N TYR A 143 -4.80 -16.31 -6.09
CA TYR A 143 -4.44 -16.27 -4.68
C TYR A 143 -4.55 -17.64 -3.98
N PRO A 144 -5.60 -18.47 -4.22
CA PRO A 144 -5.70 -19.78 -3.57
C PRO A 144 -4.51 -20.69 -3.89
N GLU A 145 -4.14 -20.81 -5.16
CA GLU A 145 -3.00 -21.64 -5.59
C GLU A 145 -1.67 -21.08 -5.06
N ARG A 146 -1.53 -19.75 -5.05
CA ARG A 146 -0.35 -19.08 -4.49
C ARG A 146 -0.24 -19.31 -2.98
N LEU A 147 -1.35 -19.22 -2.25
CA LEU A 147 -1.38 -19.50 -0.82
C LEU A 147 -0.93 -20.95 -0.54
N GLU A 148 -1.41 -21.94 -1.30
CA GLU A 148 -0.94 -23.33 -1.19
C GLU A 148 0.56 -23.46 -1.48
N LEU A 149 1.07 -22.78 -2.51
CA LEU A 149 2.50 -22.73 -2.82
C LEU A 149 3.30 -22.19 -1.62
N TRP A 150 2.94 -21.02 -1.12
CA TRP A 150 3.66 -20.32 -0.06
C TRP A 150 3.62 -21.06 1.27
N GLN A 151 2.53 -21.78 1.56
CA GLN A 151 2.43 -22.64 2.73
C GLN A 151 3.53 -23.71 2.79
N ARG A 152 4.02 -24.19 1.64
CA ARG A 152 5.16 -25.14 1.56
C ARG A 152 6.50 -24.52 1.94
N TYR A 153 6.56 -23.20 2.05
CA TYR A 153 7.72 -22.41 2.45
C TYR A 153 7.47 -21.67 3.77
N ASP A 154 6.49 -22.13 4.55
CA ASP A 154 6.06 -21.49 5.81
C ASP A 154 5.64 -20.02 5.66
N GLY A 155 5.25 -19.57 4.46
CA GLY A 155 4.88 -18.19 4.17
C GLY A 155 3.37 -17.95 4.09
N VAL A 156 3.01 -16.67 4.03
CA VAL A 156 1.65 -16.20 3.70
C VAL A 156 1.78 -15.08 2.66
N PRO A 157 1.27 -15.25 1.43
CA PRO A 157 1.31 -14.20 0.43
C PRO A 157 0.38 -13.08 0.89
N CYS A 158 0.96 -11.94 1.22
CA CYS A 158 0.20 -10.78 1.64
C CYS A 158 -0.49 -10.10 0.45
N LEU A 159 -1.67 -9.52 0.70
CA LEU A 159 -2.42 -8.72 -0.26
C LEU A 159 -2.57 -7.29 0.28
N GLY A 160 -2.10 -6.32 -0.49
CA GLY A 160 -2.19 -4.89 -0.21
C GLY A 160 -3.47 -4.29 -0.75
N LEU A 161 -4.29 -3.75 0.15
CA LEU A 161 -5.46 -2.96 -0.19
C LEU A 161 -5.07 -1.61 -0.84
N PRO A 162 -5.99 -0.97 -1.59
CA PRO A 162 -5.84 0.44 -1.91
C PRO A 162 -5.67 1.26 -0.64
N ARG A 163 -4.78 2.25 -0.68
CA ARG A 163 -4.59 3.18 0.44
C ARG A 163 -5.89 3.88 0.79
N SER A 164 -6.09 4.14 2.07
CA SER A 164 -7.16 5.02 2.54
C SER A 164 -7.05 6.40 1.86
N PRO A 165 -8.15 7.10 1.53
CA PRO A 165 -8.11 8.28 0.67
C PRO A 165 -7.13 9.39 1.10
N LEU A 166 -7.05 9.69 2.40
CA LEU A 166 -6.08 10.66 2.92
C LEU A 166 -4.63 10.19 2.70
N ALA A 167 -4.36 8.92 3.00
CA ALA A 167 -3.05 8.31 2.79
C ALA A 167 -2.67 8.29 1.31
N ALA A 168 -3.59 7.89 0.43
CA ALA A 168 -3.39 7.96 -1.03
C ALA A 168 -3.08 9.40 -1.47
N PHE A 169 -3.85 10.38 -0.99
CA PHE A 169 -3.63 11.79 -1.35
C PHE A 169 -2.26 12.31 -0.92
N MET A 170 -1.84 12.01 0.31
CA MET A 170 -0.53 12.41 0.84
C MET A 170 0.62 11.67 0.15
N TYR A 171 0.50 10.35 -0.06
CA TYR A 171 1.59 9.51 -0.56
C TYR A 171 1.73 9.52 -2.10
N GLU A 172 0.62 9.59 -2.83
CA GLU A 172 0.61 9.40 -4.29
C GLU A 172 0.39 10.71 -5.04
N TRP A 173 -0.44 11.62 -4.50
CA TRP A 173 -0.98 12.74 -5.28
C TRP A 173 -0.37 14.10 -4.98
N ALA A 174 -0.20 14.46 -3.70
CA ALA A 174 0.18 15.83 -3.32
C ALA A 174 1.51 15.93 -2.55
N GLY A 175 1.95 14.83 -1.95
CA GLY A 175 3.02 14.89 -0.96
C GLY A 175 2.55 15.53 0.34
N GLN A 176 3.35 15.40 1.39
CA GLN A 176 2.97 15.84 2.74
C GLN A 176 2.72 17.35 2.82
N GLU A 177 3.61 18.16 2.23
CA GLU A 177 3.55 19.62 2.31
C GLU A 177 2.29 20.19 1.64
N HIS A 178 2.06 19.92 0.35
CA HIS A 178 0.88 20.42 -0.34
C HIS A 178 -0.41 19.85 0.25
N ALA A 179 -0.41 18.57 0.67
CA ALA A 179 -1.60 17.97 1.28
C ALA A 179 -2.05 18.73 2.53
N ILE A 180 -1.12 19.17 3.39
CA ILE A 180 -1.45 19.94 4.60
C ILE A 180 -2.09 21.29 4.24
N PHE A 181 -1.54 21.99 3.24
CA PHE A 181 -2.14 23.24 2.75
C PHE A 181 -3.56 23.00 2.19
N PHE A 182 -3.74 21.98 1.34
CA PHE A 182 -5.06 21.67 0.78
C PHE A 182 -6.09 21.21 1.83
N LEU A 183 -5.66 20.48 2.87
CA LEU A 183 -6.55 20.08 3.98
C LEU A 183 -7.05 21.27 4.79
N THR A 184 -6.30 22.36 4.80
CA THR A 184 -6.66 23.61 5.47
C THR A 184 -7.56 24.47 4.59
N ASP A 185 -7.14 24.68 3.33
CA ASP A 185 -7.75 25.69 2.45
C ASP A 185 -8.89 25.14 1.57
N HIS A 186 -8.87 23.84 1.25
CA HIS A 186 -9.77 23.19 0.28
C HIS A 186 -10.44 21.92 0.85
N GLN A 187 -10.69 21.88 2.15
CA GLN A 187 -11.18 20.69 2.84
C GLN A 187 -12.46 20.09 2.24
N ASN A 188 -13.43 20.93 1.85
CA ASN A 188 -14.69 20.46 1.28
C ASN A 188 -14.47 19.72 -0.05
N LEU A 189 -13.63 20.26 -0.92
CA LEU A 189 -13.28 19.64 -2.20
C LEU A 189 -12.54 18.31 -1.98
N LEU A 190 -11.63 18.25 -1.00
CA LEU A 190 -10.96 17.00 -0.65
C LEU A 190 -11.94 15.95 -0.12
N ARG A 191 -12.93 16.33 0.69
CA ARG A 191 -13.96 15.39 1.17
C ARG A 191 -14.77 14.79 0.00
N GLU A 192 -15.09 15.57 -1.02
CA GLU A 192 -15.75 15.07 -2.24
C GLU A 192 -14.87 14.07 -3.01
N ILE A 193 -13.58 14.41 -3.18
CA ILE A 193 -12.61 13.51 -3.83
C ILE A 193 -12.46 12.21 -3.04
N PHE A 194 -12.30 12.31 -1.71
CA PHE A 194 -12.10 11.14 -0.84
C PHE A 194 -13.32 10.25 -0.78
N HIS A 195 -14.53 10.82 -0.80
CA HIS A 195 -15.76 10.06 -0.92
C HIS A 195 -15.77 9.23 -2.21
N THR A 196 -15.42 9.86 -3.34
CA THR A 196 -15.37 9.17 -4.65
C THR A 196 -14.31 8.06 -4.66
N MET A 197 -13.15 8.29 -4.03
CA MET A 197 -12.12 7.25 -3.86
C MET A 197 -12.68 6.07 -3.04
N GLU A 198 -13.33 6.32 -1.91
CA GLU A 198 -13.90 5.28 -1.05
C GLU A 198 -14.99 4.46 -1.78
N GLU A 199 -15.86 5.11 -2.55
CA GLU A 199 -16.89 4.43 -3.35
C GLU A 199 -16.28 3.46 -4.37
N GLN A 200 -15.16 3.83 -5.00
CA GLN A 200 -14.46 2.98 -5.98
C GLN A 200 -13.79 1.75 -5.36
N GLU A 201 -13.51 1.79 -4.07
CA GLU A 201 -12.87 0.68 -3.36
C GLU A 201 -13.87 -0.40 -2.92
N GLN A 202 -15.17 -0.08 -2.87
CA GLN A 202 -16.21 -1.03 -2.46
C GLN A 202 -16.18 -2.39 -3.20
N PRO A 203 -16.05 -2.45 -4.55
CA PRO A 203 -15.92 -3.72 -5.26
C PRO A 203 -14.64 -4.48 -4.92
N ILE A 204 -13.54 -3.78 -4.62
CA ILE A 204 -12.26 -4.37 -4.22
C ILE A 204 -12.42 -5.04 -2.86
N LEU A 205 -12.95 -4.30 -1.88
CA LEU A 205 -13.19 -4.79 -0.53
C LEU A 205 -14.15 -5.98 -0.54
N GLN A 206 -15.20 -5.94 -1.37
CA GLN A 206 -16.11 -7.07 -1.54
C GLN A 206 -15.40 -8.32 -2.08
N ALA A 207 -14.55 -8.17 -3.09
CA ALA A 207 -13.81 -9.28 -3.68
C ALA A 207 -12.82 -9.90 -2.68
N VAL A 208 -12.13 -9.07 -1.88
CA VAL A 208 -11.23 -9.51 -0.82
C VAL A 208 -11.99 -10.24 0.30
N CYS A 209 -13.12 -9.70 0.77
CA CYS A 209 -13.96 -10.38 1.75
C CYS A 209 -14.47 -11.73 1.24
N HIS A 210 -14.78 -11.85 -0.06
CA HIS A 210 -15.20 -13.12 -0.65
C HIS A 210 -14.06 -14.13 -0.72
N LEU A 211 -12.84 -13.67 -1.05
CA LEU A 211 -11.63 -14.50 -1.09
C LEU A 211 -11.19 -14.93 0.31
N ALA A 212 -11.42 -14.10 1.32
CA ALA A 212 -11.09 -14.31 2.73
C ALA A 212 -9.63 -14.78 2.98
N PRO A 213 -8.61 -14.00 2.53
CA PRO A 213 -7.22 -14.32 2.84
C PRO A 213 -6.98 -14.29 4.36
N PRO A 214 -5.95 -14.99 4.88
CA PRO A 214 -5.67 -15.00 6.32
C PRO A 214 -5.38 -13.60 6.89
N VAL A 215 -4.77 -12.73 6.09
CA VAL A 215 -4.43 -11.36 6.44
C VAL A 215 -4.39 -10.48 5.19
N VAL A 216 -4.75 -9.21 5.34
CA VAL A 216 -4.50 -8.16 4.35
C VAL A 216 -3.69 -7.03 4.94
N HIS A 217 -3.01 -6.31 4.06
CA HIS A 217 -2.19 -5.16 4.39
C HIS A 217 -2.89 -3.87 4.02
N PHE A 218 -2.80 -2.89 4.92
CA PHE A 218 -3.20 -1.51 4.73
C PHE A 218 -1.91 -0.71 4.50
N PRO A 219 -1.51 -0.47 3.24
CA PRO A 219 -0.25 0.21 2.91
C PRO A 219 -0.38 1.73 3.07
N ASP A 220 -0.99 2.19 4.16
CA ASP A 220 -1.37 3.59 4.32
C ASP A 220 -0.18 4.52 4.65
N ASN A 221 1.01 3.98 4.91
CA ASN A 221 2.23 4.77 5.10
C ASN A 221 2.02 5.86 6.16
N LEU A 222 1.41 5.47 7.29
CA LEU A 222 0.98 6.42 8.32
C LEU A 222 2.16 6.87 9.19
N ALA A 223 2.31 8.18 9.37
CA ALA A 223 3.31 8.76 10.26
C ALA A 223 2.64 9.67 11.31
N SER A 224 3.02 9.53 12.58
CA SER A 224 2.35 10.20 13.71
C SER A 224 2.58 11.70 13.75
N ASP A 225 3.76 12.16 13.37
CA ASP A 225 4.12 13.57 13.27
C ASP A 225 3.26 14.35 12.27
N ILE A 226 2.69 13.67 11.28
CA ILE A 226 1.86 14.29 10.23
C ILE A 226 0.38 13.98 10.43
N MET A 227 0.03 12.70 10.58
CA MET A 227 -1.36 12.24 10.43
C MET A 227 -2.14 12.14 11.74
N THR A 228 -1.51 12.22 12.93
CA THR A 228 -2.22 12.06 14.21
C THR A 228 -3.37 13.06 14.36
N GLY A 229 -3.18 14.31 13.94
CA GLY A 229 -4.18 15.37 14.05
C GLY A 229 -5.35 15.24 13.07
N PHE A 230 -5.18 14.48 11.98
CA PHE A 230 -6.20 14.28 10.95
C PHE A 230 -6.89 12.90 11.04
N TYR A 231 -6.33 11.99 11.85
CA TYR A 231 -6.76 10.60 11.86
C TYR A 231 -8.24 10.43 12.22
N ASP A 232 -8.73 11.12 13.25
CA ASP A 232 -10.11 10.93 13.73
C ASP A 232 -11.15 11.36 12.69
N ASP A 233 -10.84 12.39 11.91
CA ASP A 233 -11.78 12.97 10.95
C ASP A 233 -11.72 12.31 9.56
N PHE A 234 -10.56 11.80 9.17
CA PHE A 234 -10.31 11.35 7.79
C PHE A 234 -9.97 9.87 7.65
N LEU A 235 -9.46 9.22 8.69
CA LEU A 235 -8.99 7.83 8.62
C LEU A 235 -9.83 6.89 9.49
N LEU A 236 -10.10 7.25 10.74
CA LEU A 236 -10.81 6.40 11.70
C LEU A 236 -12.15 5.87 11.17
N PRO A 237 -13.06 6.69 10.58
CA PRO A 237 -14.34 6.19 10.10
C PRO A 237 -14.17 5.20 8.93
N ILE A 238 -13.19 5.44 8.06
CA ILE A 238 -12.91 4.61 6.89
C ILE A 238 -12.27 3.29 7.34
N HIS A 239 -11.26 3.34 8.20
CA HIS A 239 -10.64 2.15 8.80
C HIS A 239 -11.68 1.29 9.50
N THR A 240 -12.52 1.88 10.36
CA THR A 240 -13.55 1.14 11.10
C THR A 240 -14.48 0.39 10.14
N ARG A 241 -15.01 1.05 9.10
CA ARG A 241 -15.89 0.40 8.10
C ARG A 241 -15.20 -0.74 7.33
N ARG A 242 -13.92 -0.56 6.97
CA ARG A 242 -13.14 -1.60 6.27
C ARG A 242 -12.88 -2.79 7.18
N LEU A 243 -12.41 -2.53 8.39
CA LEU A 243 -12.09 -3.53 9.41
C LEU A 243 -13.31 -4.36 9.77
N GLU A 244 -14.45 -3.72 10.03
CA GLU A 244 -15.72 -4.43 10.32
C GLU A 244 -16.07 -5.47 9.24
N ARG A 245 -15.93 -5.10 7.97
CA ARG A 245 -16.23 -6.01 6.84
C ARG A 245 -15.20 -7.12 6.69
N LEU A 246 -13.92 -6.82 6.88
CA LEU A 246 -12.83 -7.79 6.77
C LEU A 246 -12.88 -8.79 7.93
N HIS A 247 -13.09 -8.32 9.16
CA HIS A 247 -13.27 -9.16 10.33
C HIS A 247 -14.52 -10.03 10.24
N ALA A 248 -15.63 -9.50 9.71
CA ALA A 248 -16.82 -10.32 9.45
C ALA A 248 -16.57 -11.46 8.44
N ALA A 249 -15.59 -11.30 7.55
CA ALA A 249 -15.11 -12.34 6.64
C ALA A 249 -13.99 -13.22 7.22
N GLY A 250 -13.57 -12.98 8.47
CA GLY A 250 -12.49 -13.72 9.13
C GLY A 250 -11.07 -13.32 8.70
N VAL A 251 -10.91 -12.13 8.13
CA VAL A 251 -9.63 -11.62 7.59
C VAL A 251 -8.95 -10.71 8.61
N ALA A 252 -7.71 -11.03 9.00
CA ALA A 252 -6.91 -10.16 9.85
C ALA A 252 -6.34 -8.96 9.07
N CYS A 253 -6.05 -7.86 9.75
CA CYS A 253 -5.64 -6.60 9.13
C CYS A 253 -4.37 -6.04 9.75
N ALA A 254 -3.31 -5.94 8.94
CA ALA A 254 -2.04 -5.33 9.31
C ALA A 254 -1.90 -3.96 8.64
N VAL A 255 -1.53 -2.91 9.39
CA VAL A 255 -1.33 -1.56 8.85
C VAL A 255 0.14 -1.18 8.83
N HIS A 256 0.57 -0.58 7.72
CA HIS A 256 1.92 -0.06 7.52
C HIS A 256 2.06 1.34 8.14
N LEU A 257 3.10 1.53 8.94
CA LEU A 257 3.46 2.84 9.48
C LEU A 257 4.86 3.24 9.03
N ASP A 258 5.08 4.55 8.91
CA ASP A 258 6.37 5.14 8.63
C ASP A 258 6.84 6.04 9.78
N GLY A 259 8.13 6.02 10.05
CA GLY A 259 8.78 6.96 10.96
C GLY A 259 8.22 6.94 12.39
N SER A 260 7.59 8.03 12.81
CA SER A 260 7.09 8.18 14.18
C SER A 260 5.73 7.49 14.37
N VAL A 261 5.60 6.64 15.41
CA VAL A 261 4.40 5.79 15.58
C VAL A 261 3.57 6.08 16.83
N ARG A 262 4.15 6.81 17.80
CA ARG A 262 3.59 6.91 19.16
C ARG A 262 2.19 7.54 19.23
N GLY A 263 1.91 8.52 18.37
CA GLY A 263 0.63 9.23 18.35
C GLY A 263 -0.50 8.39 17.74
N LEU A 264 -0.18 7.57 16.75
CA LEU A 264 -1.15 6.75 16.03
C LEU A 264 -1.45 5.42 16.70
N LEU A 265 -0.51 4.80 17.43
CA LEU A 265 -0.71 3.48 18.03
C LEU A 265 -2.03 3.34 18.82
N PRO A 266 -2.40 4.25 19.76
CA PRO A 266 -3.69 4.13 20.46
C PRO A 266 -4.90 4.24 19.53
N LYS A 267 -4.81 5.04 18.47
CA LYS A 267 -5.88 5.26 17.49
C LYS A 267 -6.07 4.06 16.57
N LEU A 268 -4.98 3.37 16.21
CA LEU A 268 -5.02 2.14 15.43
C LEU A 268 -5.62 0.98 16.24
N VAL A 269 -5.29 0.89 17.54
CA VAL A 269 -5.93 -0.04 18.47
C VAL A 269 -7.43 0.27 18.59
N GLN A 270 -7.80 1.54 18.71
CA GLN A 270 -9.21 1.95 18.74
C GLN A 270 -9.96 1.58 17.45
N ALA A 271 -9.33 1.70 16.29
CA ALA A 271 -9.94 1.32 15.02
C ALA A 271 -10.12 -0.21 14.90
N GLY A 272 -9.29 -1.00 15.60
CA GLY A 272 -9.37 -2.45 15.62
C GLY A 272 -8.34 -3.16 14.74
N PHE A 273 -7.22 -2.53 14.38
CA PHE A 273 -6.18 -3.25 13.63
C PHE A 273 -5.57 -4.40 14.45
N ASP A 274 -5.30 -5.52 13.78
CA ASP A 274 -4.74 -6.74 14.40
C ASP A 274 -3.21 -6.68 14.51
N ALA A 275 -2.56 -5.95 13.61
CA ALA A 275 -1.11 -5.78 13.62
C ALA A 275 -0.71 -4.39 13.10
N VAL A 276 0.43 -3.92 13.60
CA VAL A 276 1.16 -2.76 13.06
C VAL A 276 2.49 -3.25 12.51
N GLU A 277 2.85 -2.75 11.34
CA GLU A 277 4.03 -3.17 10.61
C GLU A 277 4.97 -1.96 10.38
N ALA A 278 6.25 -2.25 10.14
CA ALA A 278 7.33 -1.28 9.93
C ALA A 278 7.68 -0.41 11.17
N LEU A 279 7.55 -0.96 12.38
CA LEU A 279 8.04 -0.33 13.59
C LEU A 279 9.58 -0.22 13.58
N THR A 280 10.09 0.98 13.31
CA THR A 280 11.53 1.23 13.25
C THR A 280 12.05 1.73 14.61
N PRO A 281 13.05 1.08 15.23
CA PRO A 281 13.67 1.59 16.46
C PRO A 281 14.37 2.92 16.19
N LYS A 282 14.56 3.73 17.24
CA LYS A 282 15.35 4.97 17.12
C LYS A 282 16.77 4.63 16.62
N PRO A 283 17.30 5.35 15.61
CA PRO A 283 18.69 5.22 15.18
C PRO A 283 19.70 5.40 16.32
#